data_AF-A0AAU6Z8Q3-F1
#
_entry.id   AF-A0AAU6Z8Q3-F1
#
_cell.length_a   1.000
_cell.length_b   1.000
_cell.length_c   1.000
_cell.angle_alpha   90.00
_cell.angle_beta   90.00
_cell.angle_gamma   90.00
#
_symmetry.space_group_name_H-M   'P 1'
#
loop_
_entity.id
_entity.type
_entity.pdbx_description
1 polymer ?
#
loop_
_entity_poly.entity_id
_entity_poly.type
_entity_poly.pdbx_seq_one_letter_code
_entity_poly.pdbx_strand_id
1 'polypeptide(L)' 'MPAAYLLTDEAAQRFEDYVSDGGRLVVSYLSGIVDESNTIRLGGYPGALRKVLGAWSEEMHPLAGEGESN' A
#
# COMPACT_ATOMS: atom_id res chain seq x y z
N MET A 1 -6.32 -7.45 -1.40
CA MET A 1 -5.95 -7.24 0.01
C MET A 1 -6.69 -6.01 0.54
N PRO A 2 -7.40 -6.16 1.67
CA PRO A 2 -8.05 -5.04 2.35
C PRO A 2 -7.10 -4.43 3.39
N ALA A 3 -6.68 -3.19 3.16
CA ALA A 3 -5.93 -2.31 4.05
C ALA A 3 -4.79 -3.02 4.80
N ALA A 4 -3.98 -3.80 4.07
CA ALA A 4 -2.84 -4.53 4.63
C ALA A 4 -1.70 -3.55 4.93
N TYR A 5 -1.83 -2.80 6.03
CA TYR A 5 -1.02 -1.62 6.34
C TYR A 5 0.48 -1.86 6.38
N LEU A 6 0.87 -2.94 7.05
CA LEU A 6 2.25 -3.37 7.17
C LEU A 6 2.52 -4.48 6.15
N LEU A 7 3.61 -4.33 5.39
CA LEU A 7 4.17 -5.40 4.58
C LEU A 7 5.66 -5.50 4.87
N THR A 8 6.11 -6.70 5.23
CA THR A 8 7.53 -7.03 5.26
C THR A 8 8.10 -7.01 3.84
N ASP A 9 9.41 -6.86 3.69
CA ASP A 9 10.06 -6.95 2.37
C ASP A 9 9.77 -8.29 1.69
N GLU A 10 9.78 -9.37 2.47
CA GLU A 10 9.47 -10.71 1.98
C GLU A 10 8.02 -10.82 1.47
N ALA A 11 7.05 -10.25 2.20
CA ALA A 11 5.65 -10.27 1.77
C ALA A 11 5.46 -9.42 0.50
N ALA A 12 6.10 -8.26 0.42
CA ALA A 12 6.08 -7.39 -0.76
C ALA A 12 6.64 -8.12 -1.99
N GLN A 13 7.79 -8.80 -1.85
CA GLN A 13 8.40 -9.58 -2.92
C GLN A 13 7.48 -10.70 -3.40
N ARG A 14 6.84 -11.45 -2.48
CA ARG A 14 5.89 -12.51 -2.85
C ARG A 14 4.72 -12.01 -3.69
N PHE A 15 4.25 -10.78 -3.43
CA PHE A 15 3.19 -10.17 -4.25
C PHE A 15 3.71 -9.74 -5.63
N GLU A 16 4.95 -9.24 -5.71
CA GLU A 16 5.58 -8.94 -6.98
C GLU A 16 5.77 -10.20 -7.83
N ASP A 17 6.25 -11.29 -7.24
CA ASP A 17 6.41 -12.58 -7.90
C ASP A 17 5.06 -13.11 -8.38
N TYR A 18 4.04 -13.11 -7.51
CA TYR A 18 2.69 -13.55 -7.86
C TYR A 18 2.12 -12.81 -9.08
N VAL A 19 2.28 -11.49 -9.14
CA VAL A 19 1.79 -10.70 -10.29
C VAL A 19 2.63 -10.94 -11.53
N SER A 20 3.95 -11.06 -11.38
CA SER A 20 4.88 -11.35 -12.48
C SER A 20 4.59 -12.72 -13.14
N ASP A 21 4.15 -13.69 -12.35
CA ASP A 21 3.73 -15.02 -12.80
C ASP A 21 2.32 -15.05 -13.42
N GLY A 22 1.69 -13.89 -13.64
CA GLY A 22 0.37 -13.76 -14.26
C GLY A 22 -0.80 -13.72 -13.28
N GLY A 23 -0.51 -13.66 -11.97
CA GLY A 23 -1.49 -13.45 -10.93
C GLY A 23 -2.18 -12.08 -11.00
N ARG A 24 -3.38 -11.99 -10.42
CA ARG A 24 -4.16 -10.74 -10.37
C ARG A 24 -4.30 -10.27 -8.94
N LEU A 25 -3.68 -9.15 -8.63
CA LEU A 25 -3.70 -8.56 -7.29
C LEU A 25 -4.64 -7.35 -7.26
N VAL A 26 -5.62 -7.38 -6.36
CA VAL A 26 -6.45 -6.22 -6.01
C VAL A 26 -5.95 -5.64 -4.71
N VAL A 27 -5.72 -4.33 -4.64
CA VAL A 27 -5.16 -3.64 -3.47
C VAL A 27 -6.05 -2.46 -3.10
N SER A 28 -6.42 -2.34 -1.82
CA SER A 28 -7.13 -1.15 -1.33
C SER A 28 -6.16 -0.10 -0.79
N TYR A 29 -6.71 1.09 -0.50
CA TYR A 29 -6.02 2.15 0.24
C TYR A 29 -5.39 1.62 1.55
N LEU A 30 -4.41 2.37 2.06
CA LEU A 30 -3.61 2.07 3.25
C LEU A 30 -2.79 0.78 3.20
N SER A 31 -2.71 0.03 2.11
CA SER A 31 -1.89 -1.18 2.07
C SER A 31 -0.40 -0.86 1.84
N GLY A 32 0.54 -1.59 2.47
CA GLY A 32 1.98 -1.49 2.18
C GLY A 32 2.61 -0.14 2.52
N ILE A 33 2.15 0.51 3.59
CA ILE A 33 2.60 1.84 4.04
C ILE A 33 3.87 1.73 4.88
N VAL A 34 3.95 0.73 5.76
CA VAL A 34 5.08 0.53 6.67
C VAL A 34 5.76 -0.83 6.51
N ASP A 35 7.01 -0.90 6.96
CA ASP A 35 7.75 -2.15 7.18
C ASP A 35 7.44 -2.81 8.54
N GLU A 36 8.09 -3.93 8.83
CA GLU A 36 7.93 -4.68 10.09
C GLU A 36 8.29 -3.90 11.35
N SER A 37 9.11 -2.85 11.22
CA SER A 37 9.51 -1.96 12.31
C SER A 37 8.57 -0.76 12.44
N ASN A 38 7.44 -0.78 11.72
CA ASN A 38 6.49 0.32 11.64
C ASN A 38 7.11 1.62 11.09
N THR A 39 8.14 1.50 10.24
CA THR A 39 8.78 2.63 9.57
C THR A 39 8.10 2.88 8.23
N ILE A 40 7.84 4.14 7.92
CA ILE A 40 7.22 4.53 6.66
C ILE A 40 8.16 4.23 5.48
N ARG A 41 7.62 3.55 4.46
CA ARG A 41 8.30 3.34 3.19
C ARG A 41 8.17 4.59 2.32
N LEU A 42 9.25 5.37 2.26
CA LEU A 42 9.30 6.66 1.57
C LEU A 42 9.25 6.52 0.04
N GLY A 43 8.99 7.63 -0.66
CA GLY A 43 8.96 7.68 -2.13
C GLY A 43 7.56 7.53 -2.75
N GLY A 44 6.51 7.74 -1.96
CA GLY A 44 5.11 7.70 -2.39
C GLY A 44 4.40 6.40 -2.02
N TYR A 45 3.10 6.50 -1.69
CA TYR A 45 2.27 5.39 -1.22
C TYR A 45 1.50 4.71 -2.36
N PRO A 46 1.27 3.38 -2.32
CA PRO A 46 1.76 2.43 -1.31
C PRO A 46 3.23 2.04 -1.57
N GLY A 47 4.13 2.35 -0.64
CA GLY A 47 5.58 2.25 -0.86
C GLY A 47 6.04 0.83 -1.18
N ALA A 48 5.53 -0.17 -0.46
CA ALA A 48 5.89 -1.58 -0.68
C ALA A 48 5.38 -2.14 -2.02
N LEU A 49 4.34 -1.54 -2.61
CA LEU A 49 3.64 -2.08 -3.79
C LEU A 49 3.74 -1.15 -5.01
N ARG A 50 4.48 -0.04 -4.91
CA ARG A 50 4.57 0.99 -5.96
C ARG A 50 4.98 0.40 -7.31
N LYS A 51 5.97 -0.51 -7.29
CA LYS A 51 6.48 -1.17 -8.50
C LYS A 51 5.42 -2.09 -9.11
N VAL A 52 4.73 -2.87 -8.29
CA VAL A 52 3.71 -3.83 -8.71
C VAL A 52 2.48 -3.12 -9.29
N LEU A 53 2.05 -2.02 -8.67
CA LEU A 53 0.84 -1.29 -9.08
C LEU A 53 1.08 -0.29 -10.22
N GLY A 54 2.32 0.18 -10.39
CA GLY A 54 2.65 1.23 -11.37
C GLY A 54 2.00 2.58 -11.06
N ALA A 55 1.51 2.80 -9.83
CA ALA A 55 0.83 4.01 -9.37
C ALA A 55 1.29 4.38 -7.95
N TRP A 56 1.21 5.67 -7.63
CA TRP A 56 1.52 6.20 -6.31
C TRP A 56 0.67 7.44 -5.96
N SER A 57 0.61 7.74 -4.68
CA SER A 57 0.08 8.98 -4.11
C SER A 57 1.10 9.61 -3.17
N GLU A 58 1.16 10.94 -3.16
CA GLU A 58 2.01 11.71 -2.25
C GLU A 58 1.33 11.95 -0.89
N GLU A 59 0.00 12.00 -0.89
CA GLU A 59 -0.82 12.30 0.28
C GLU A 59 -2.04 11.37 0.33
N MET A 60 -2.61 11.21 1.54
CA MET A 60 -3.95 10.70 1.71
C MET A 60 -4.86 11.84 2.14
N HIS A 61 -6.05 11.92 1.55
CA HIS A 61 -7.08 12.88 1.93
C HIS A 61 -8.26 12.13 2.57
N PRO A 62 -8.24 11.91 3.89
CA PRO A 62 -9.39 11.36 4.59
C PRO A 62 -10.59 12.27 4.37
N LEU A 63 -11.71 11.68 3.96
CA LEU A 63 -12.97 12.40 3.91
C LEU A 63 -13.53 12.49 5.33
N ALA A 64 -14.01 13.67 5.70
CA ALA A 64 -14.75 13.84 6.95
C ALA A 64 -16.01 12.96 6.94
N GLY A 65 -16.36 12.40 8.10
CA GLY A 65 -17.68 11.80 8.29
C GLY A 65 -18.76 12.87 8.20
N GLU A 66 -20.00 12.47 7.89
CA GLU A 66 -21.14 13.37 7.99
C GLU A 66 -21.24 13.93 9.42
N GLY A 67 -20.90 15.21 9.61
CA GLY A 67 -20.99 15.91 10.90
C GLY A 67 -19.67 16.42 11.49
N GLU A 68 -18.52 16.09 10.92
CA GLU A 68 -17.24 16.65 11.38
C GLU A 68 -16.79 17.80 10.47
N SER A 69 -17.23 19.00 10.80
CA SER A 69 -16.60 20.24 10.34
C SER A 69 -15.40 20.56 11.24
N ASN A 70 -14.19 20.58 10.68
CA ASN A 70 -13.00 21.12 11.34
C ASN A 70 -13.13 22.62 11.62
#